data_AF-A0A6I1EKJ5-F1
#
_entry.id   AF-A0A6I1EKJ5-F1
#
_cell.length_a   1.000
_cell.length_b   1.000
_cell.length_c   1.000
_cell.angle_alpha   90.00
_cell.angle_beta   90.00
_cell.angle_gamma   90.00
#
_symmetry.space_group_name_H-M   'P 1'
#
loop_
_entity.id
_entity.type
_entity.pdbx_description
1 polymer ?
#
loop_
_entity_poly.entity_id
_entity_poly.type
_entity_poly.pdbx_seq_one_letter_code
_entity_poly.pdbx_strand_id
1 'polypeptide(L)'
;MPAWLQQLEMESLGKCVLADGSERVRTRTGQGIWGSNGNCGQHSFYQWLREGTWCTSIDLVKVADVGHSHEKMARVLNANADAQAEALITRETEEFYNSLMVIALKDLSPEILGSFMSLYEHKTALFGRLLKINPFDQPGVEFAKKLAKMLET
;
A
#
# COMPACT_ATOMS: atom_id res chain seq x y z
N MET A 1 5.20 -5.44 6.56
CA MET A 1 4.00 -4.64 6.25
C MET A 1 3.58 -4.72 4.78
N PRO A 2 4.45 -4.51 3.76
CA PRO A 2 3.99 -4.50 2.37
C PRO A 2 3.21 -5.75 1.93
N ALA A 3 3.68 -6.95 2.29
CA ALA A 3 2.99 -8.21 1.96
C ALA A 3 1.61 -8.35 2.63
N TRP A 4 1.45 -7.84 3.86
CA TRP A 4 0.16 -7.85 4.55
C TRP A 4 -0.82 -6.88 3.87
N LEU A 5 -0.37 -5.66 3.52
CA LEU A 5 -1.19 -4.70 2.78
C LEU A 5 -1.57 -5.20 1.37
N GLN A 6 -0.68 -5.94 0.71
CA GLN A 6 -0.97 -6.62 -0.55
C GLN A 6 -2.17 -7.55 -0.42
N GLN A 7 -2.13 -8.44 0.57
CA GLN A 7 -3.26 -9.33 0.82
C GLN A 7 -4.52 -8.54 1.18
N LEU A 8 -4.42 -7.60 2.12
CA LEU A 8 -5.56 -6.81 2.58
C LEU A 8 -6.25 -6.06 1.43
N GLU A 9 -5.53 -5.24 0.67
CA GLU A 9 -6.16 -4.36 -0.33
C GLU A 9 -6.40 -5.07 -1.66
N MET A 10 -5.46 -5.87 -2.15
CA MET A 10 -5.57 -6.45 -3.49
C MET A 10 -6.61 -7.57 -3.53
N GLU A 11 -6.69 -8.41 -2.48
CA GLU A 11 -7.73 -9.45 -2.38
C GLU A 11 -9.12 -8.82 -2.16
N SER A 12 -9.20 -7.79 -1.32
CA SER A 12 -10.47 -7.14 -0.98
C SER A 12 -11.03 -6.28 -2.11
N LEU A 13 -10.20 -5.41 -2.71
CA LEU A 13 -10.62 -4.40 -3.69
C LEU A 13 -10.40 -4.83 -5.14
N GLY A 14 -9.71 -5.95 -5.39
CA GLY A 14 -9.51 -6.55 -6.71
C GLY A 14 -10.76 -7.21 -7.27
N LYS A 15 -11.86 -6.45 -7.35
CA LYS A 15 -13.20 -6.93 -7.77
C LYS A 15 -13.64 -6.26 -9.05
N CYS A 16 -14.45 -6.97 -9.83
CA CYS A 16 -15.00 -6.48 -11.09
C CYS A 16 -16.53 -6.58 -11.18
N VAL A 17 -17.20 -6.98 -10.11
CA VAL A 17 -18.67 -7.12 -10.01
C VAL A 17 -19.16 -6.33 -8.80
N LEU A 18 -20.31 -5.68 -8.92
CA LEU A 18 -20.96 -5.00 -7.80
C LEU A 18 -21.34 -5.97 -6.68
N ALA A 19 -21.46 -5.45 -5.46
CA ALA A 19 -21.80 -6.22 -4.27
C ALA A 19 -23.16 -6.92 -4.37
N ASP A 20 -24.09 -6.39 -5.15
CA ASP A 20 -25.41 -6.99 -5.41
C ASP A 20 -25.42 -8.01 -6.57
N GLY A 21 -24.27 -8.21 -7.23
CA GLY A 21 -24.13 -9.12 -8.36
C GLY A 21 -24.77 -8.65 -9.67
N SER A 22 -25.33 -7.44 -9.72
CA SER A 22 -26.16 -6.98 -10.85
C SER A 22 -25.36 -6.67 -12.11
N GLU A 23 -24.21 -6.00 -11.99
CA GLU A 23 -23.37 -5.59 -13.12
C GLU A 23 -21.87 -5.59 -12.80
N ARG A 24 -21.07 -5.44 -13.86
CA ARG A 24 -19.63 -5.24 -13.75
C ARG A 24 -19.30 -3.79 -13.42
N VAL A 25 -18.28 -3.58 -12.60
CA VAL A 25 -17.77 -2.25 -12.28
C VAL A 25 -17.13 -1.63 -13.53
N ARG A 26 -17.54 -0.42 -13.91
CA ARG A 26 -17.04 0.28 -15.11
C ARG A 26 -15.81 1.15 -14.86
N THR A 27 -15.52 1.46 -13.60
CA THR A 27 -14.33 2.21 -13.18
C THR A 27 -13.21 1.26 -12.76
N ARG A 28 -11.99 1.81 -12.60
CA ARG A 28 -10.88 1.08 -11.98
C ARG A 28 -11.21 0.86 -10.50
N THR A 29 -11.08 -0.38 -10.03
CA THR A 29 -11.22 -0.74 -8.61
C THR A 29 -9.84 -0.71 -7.93
N GLY A 30 -9.52 -1.66 -7.04
CA GLY A 30 -8.29 -1.66 -6.25
C GLY A 30 -7.00 -1.41 -7.06
N GLN A 31 -5.93 -1.02 -6.37
CA GLN A 31 -4.63 -0.76 -6.96
C GLN A 31 -3.64 -1.88 -6.63
N GLY A 32 -2.62 -2.04 -7.47
CA GLY A 32 -1.49 -2.92 -7.14
C GLY A 32 -0.69 -2.32 -5.99
N ILE A 33 -0.61 -3.04 -4.87
CA ILE A 33 0.18 -2.61 -3.71
C ILE A 33 1.56 -3.23 -3.78
N TRP A 34 2.58 -2.41 -3.59
CA TRP A 34 3.97 -2.86 -3.57
C TRP A 34 4.82 -1.84 -2.81
N GLY A 35 6.02 -2.26 -2.41
CA GLY A 35 6.93 -1.41 -1.66
C GLY A 35 8.00 -2.20 -0.94
N SER A 36 8.84 -1.49 -0.19
CA SER A 36 9.94 -2.06 0.59
C SER A 36 10.25 -1.17 1.78
N ASN A 37 11.16 -1.63 2.64
CA ASN A 37 11.71 -0.80 3.71
C ASN A 37 12.59 0.30 3.10
N GLY A 38 12.63 1.47 3.77
CA GLY A 38 13.15 2.71 3.16
C GLY A 38 14.59 2.64 2.65
N ASN A 39 15.51 2.04 3.39
CA ASN A 39 16.92 1.95 2.97
C ASN A 39 17.11 1.06 1.73
N CYS A 40 16.37 -0.04 1.62
CA CYS A 40 16.44 -0.93 0.46
C CYS A 40 15.73 -0.33 -0.76
N GLY A 41 14.59 0.34 -0.55
CA GLY A 41 13.80 0.92 -1.64
C GLY A 41 14.55 2.01 -2.41
N GLN A 42 15.29 2.86 -1.69
CA GLN A 42 16.08 3.96 -2.26
C GLN A 42 17.08 3.49 -3.34
N HIS A 43 17.64 2.30 -3.17
CA HIS A 43 18.61 1.71 -4.10
C HIS A 43 17.98 0.70 -5.07
N SER A 44 16.65 0.67 -5.18
CA SER A 44 15.93 -0.27 -6.04
C SER A 44 15.03 0.43 -7.04
N PHE A 45 13.99 1.12 -6.59
CA PHE A 45 12.91 1.60 -7.47
C PHE A 45 12.61 3.10 -7.32
N TYR A 46 13.28 3.81 -6.41
CA TYR A 46 13.09 5.25 -6.22
C TYR A 46 13.49 6.07 -7.46
N GLN A 47 14.44 5.57 -8.25
CA GLN A 47 14.76 6.14 -9.57
C GLN A 47 13.52 6.20 -10.46
N TRP A 48 12.73 5.12 -10.50
CA TRP A 48 11.50 5.08 -11.29
C TRP A 48 10.40 5.94 -10.67
N LEU A 49 10.29 6.01 -9.33
CA LEU A 49 9.32 6.91 -8.69
C LEU A 49 9.62 8.39 -8.98
N ARG A 50 10.89 8.78 -9.15
CA ARG A 50 11.28 10.17 -9.43
C ARG A 50 11.23 10.53 -10.92
N GLU A 51 11.76 9.68 -11.79
CA GLU A 51 11.94 9.98 -13.23
C GLU A 51 11.00 9.18 -14.15
N GLY A 52 10.21 8.25 -13.61
CA GLY A 52 9.31 7.41 -14.39
C GLY A 52 8.08 8.15 -14.90
N THR A 53 7.48 7.68 -15.98
CA THR A 53 6.36 8.34 -16.67
C THR A 53 4.98 7.95 -16.11
N TRP A 54 4.89 7.76 -14.80
CA TRP A 54 3.66 7.33 -14.12
C TRP A 54 3.30 8.31 -13.00
N CYS A 55 1.99 8.48 -12.77
CA CYS A 55 1.51 9.10 -11.55
C CYS A 55 1.32 8.03 -10.48
N THR A 56 1.93 8.22 -9.31
CA THR A 56 1.92 7.20 -8.24
C THR A 56 1.34 7.74 -6.94
N SER A 57 0.71 6.86 -6.17
CA SER A 57 0.29 7.15 -4.79
C SER A 57 1.23 6.42 -3.84
N ILE A 58 1.79 7.14 -2.86
CA ILE A 58 2.86 6.65 -1.99
C ILE A 58 2.50 6.92 -0.54
N ASP A 59 2.50 5.86 0.27
CA ASP A 59 2.45 5.98 1.72
C ASP A 59 3.86 5.80 2.28
N LEU A 60 4.40 6.85 2.90
CA LEU A 60 5.69 6.82 3.58
C LEU A 60 5.44 6.76 5.08
N VAL A 61 5.81 5.63 5.69
CA VAL A 61 5.62 5.38 7.12
C VAL A 61 6.95 5.53 7.85
N LYS A 62 6.99 6.37 8.89
CA LYS A 62 8.17 6.58 9.73
C LYS A 62 7.81 6.46 11.21
N VAL A 63 8.81 6.16 12.05
CA VAL A 63 8.65 5.95 13.49
C VAL A 63 9.55 6.94 14.24
N ALA A 64 8.97 7.76 15.10
CA ALA A 64 9.69 8.80 15.82
C ALA A 64 10.60 8.22 16.93
N ASP A 65 10.03 7.40 17.81
CA ASP A 65 10.75 6.65 18.85
C ASP A 65 10.88 5.19 18.46
N VAL A 66 12.11 4.79 18.15
CA VAL A 66 12.46 3.45 17.69
C VAL A 66 12.71 2.46 18.83
N GLY A 67 12.68 2.92 20.10
CA GLY A 67 12.78 2.04 21.27
C GLY A 67 14.15 1.37 21.49
N HIS A 68 15.21 1.86 20.85
CA HIS A 68 16.58 1.34 20.99
C HIS A 68 17.60 2.46 21.22
N SER A 69 18.76 2.13 21.79
CA SER A 69 19.79 3.10 22.20
C SER A 69 20.51 3.82 21.04
N HIS A 70 20.27 3.45 19.78
CA HIS A 70 20.90 4.07 18.60
C HIS A 70 20.17 5.33 18.10
N GLU A 71 19.99 6.35 18.95
CA GLU A 71 19.26 7.58 18.62
C GLU A 71 19.79 8.31 17.38
N LYS A 72 21.12 8.32 17.18
CA LYS A 72 21.74 8.93 15.99
C LYS A 72 21.25 8.27 14.70
N MET A 73 21.16 6.94 14.69
CA MET A 73 20.73 6.17 13.52
C MET A 73 19.25 6.41 13.23
N ALA A 74 18.42 6.46 14.27
CA ALA A 74 17.01 6.80 14.17
C ALA A 74 16.79 8.18 13.55
N ARG A 75 17.57 9.17 14.01
CA ARG A 75 17.54 10.54 13.50
C ARG A 75 17.93 10.60 12.03
N VAL A 76 19.02 9.93 11.65
CA VAL A 76 19.47 9.87 10.24
C VAL A 76 18.43 9.18 9.36
N LEU A 77 17.82 8.08 9.83
CA LEU A 77 16.78 7.39 9.08
C LEU A 77 15.56 8.29 8.85
N ASN A 78 15.07 8.96 9.89
CA ASN A 78 13.93 9.89 9.77
C ASN A 78 14.26 11.10 8.90
N ALA A 79 15.46 11.66 9.00
CA ALA A 79 15.90 12.75 8.12
C ALA A 79 15.95 12.31 6.64
N ASN A 80 16.43 11.10 6.36
CA ASN A 80 16.38 10.54 5.01
C ASN A 80 14.94 10.33 4.54
N ALA A 81 14.05 9.85 5.41
CA ALA A 81 12.64 9.65 5.08
C ALA A 81 11.96 10.97 4.70
N ASP A 82 12.22 12.05 5.44
CA ASP A 82 11.68 13.39 5.17
C ASP A 82 12.27 13.99 3.87
N ALA A 83 13.57 13.87 3.67
CA ALA A 83 14.22 14.31 2.42
C ALA A 83 13.69 13.55 1.20
N GLN A 84 13.42 12.25 1.33
CA GLN A 84 12.82 11.45 0.27
C GLN A 84 11.36 11.83 0.01
N ALA A 85 10.58 12.14 1.05
CA ALA A 85 9.21 12.62 0.87
C ALA A 85 9.18 13.89 0.00
N GLU A 86 10.05 14.86 0.30
CA GLU A 86 10.18 16.10 -0.47
C GLU A 86 10.68 15.85 -1.90
N ALA A 87 11.70 15.01 -2.07
CA ALA A 87 12.26 14.70 -3.37
C ALA A 87 11.28 13.94 -4.29
N LEU A 88 10.40 13.12 -3.72
CA LEU A 88 9.42 12.34 -4.48
C LEU A 88 8.26 13.20 -4.99
N ILE A 89 7.84 14.22 -4.24
CA ILE A 89 6.78 15.15 -4.71
C ILE A 89 7.34 16.22 -5.64
N THR A 90 8.62 16.58 -5.49
CA THR A 90 9.29 17.63 -6.28
C THR A 90 9.86 17.04 -7.55
N ARG A 91 9.02 16.93 -8.59
CA ARG A 91 9.40 16.42 -9.90
C ARG A 91 9.64 17.57 -10.90
N GLU A 92 10.51 17.33 -11.87
CA GLU A 92 10.89 18.35 -12.88
C GLU A 92 9.80 18.55 -13.96
N THR A 93 8.88 17.61 -14.11
CA THR A 93 7.74 17.68 -15.03
C THR A 93 6.43 17.72 -14.27
N GLU A 94 5.46 18.48 -14.79
CA GLU A 94 4.09 18.52 -14.27
C GLU A 94 3.18 17.43 -14.88
N GLU A 95 3.63 16.76 -15.95
CA GLU A 95 2.83 15.71 -16.61
C GLU A 95 2.64 14.47 -15.73
N PHE A 96 3.65 14.14 -14.93
CA PHE A 96 3.65 12.99 -14.03
C PHE A 96 3.95 13.45 -12.60
N TYR A 97 3.12 13.03 -11.65
CA TYR A 97 3.23 13.46 -10.26
C TYR A 97 3.12 12.31 -9.27
N ASN A 98 3.70 12.48 -8.09
CA ASN A 98 3.49 11.58 -6.97
C ASN A 98 2.57 12.25 -5.96
N SER A 99 1.51 11.54 -5.57
CA SER A 99 0.68 11.89 -4.41
C SER A 99 1.21 11.12 -3.21
N LEU A 100 1.74 11.84 -2.21
CA LEU A 100 2.44 11.25 -1.09
C LEU A 100 1.74 11.57 0.24
N MET A 101 1.56 10.55 1.08
CA MET A 101 1.11 10.68 2.46
C MET A 101 2.23 10.24 3.41
N VAL A 102 2.62 11.11 4.35
CA VAL A 102 3.55 10.75 5.43
C VAL A 102 2.77 10.36 6.67
N ILE A 103 2.98 9.13 7.16
CA ILE A 103 2.42 8.64 8.41
C ILE A 103 3.56 8.53 9.42
N ALA A 104 3.55 9.42 10.43
CA ALA A 104 4.51 9.40 11.52
C ALA A 104 3.89 8.69 12.73
N LEU A 105 4.41 7.50 13.05
CA LEU A 105 4.06 6.77 14.25
C LEU A 105 4.92 7.26 15.42
N LYS A 106 4.31 7.39 16.60
CA LYS A 106 5.04 7.77 17.82
C LYS A 106 6.09 6.72 18.17
N ASP A 107 5.69 5.46 18.23
CA ASP A 107 6.51 4.29 18.50
C ASP A 107 5.93 3.07 17.76
N LEU A 108 6.53 1.89 17.94
CA LEU A 108 6.01 0.61 17.44
C LEU A 108 5.50 -0.29 18.58
N SER A 109 4.79 0.30 19.55
CA SER A 109 4.06 -0.48 20.54
C SER A 109 2.93 -1.30 19.90
N PRO A 110 2.49 -2.40 20.54
CA PRO A 110 1.38 -3.21 20.03
C PRO A 110 0.09 -2.41 19.78
N GLU A 111 -0.19 -1.42 20.63
CA GLU A 111 -1.35 -0.54 20.51
C GLU A 111 -1.28 0.34 19.26
N ILE A 112 -0.13 0.98 19.02
CA ILE A 112 0.06 1.83 17.84
C ILE A 112 0.09 1.00 16.56
N LEU A 113 0.73 -0.17 16.58
CA LEU A 113 0.72 -1.08 15.43
C LEU A 113 -0.71 -1.55 15.10
N GLY A 114 -1.48 -1.96 16.11
CA GLY A 114 -2.88 -2.36 15.91
C GLY A 114 -3.74 -1.23 15.38
N SER A 115 -3.58 -0.02 15.92
CA SER A 115 -4.28 1.18 15.45
C SER A 115 -3.92 1.51 13.99
N PHE A 116 -2.65 1.37 13.63
CA PHE A 116 -2.16 1.59 12.28
C PHE A 116 -2.69 0.55 11.28
N MET A 117 -2.74 -0.73 11.66
CA MET A 117 -3.34 -1.78 10.84
C MET A 117 -4.84 -1.53 10.66
N SER A 118 -5.55 -1.22 11.74
CA SER A 118 -6.98 -0.90 11.73
C SER A 118 -7.29 0.27 10.78
N LEU A 119 -6.43 1.30 10.72
CA LEU A 119 -6.58 2.39 9.75
C LEU A 119 -6.68 1.88 8.30
N TYR A 120 -5.80 0.96 7.89
CA TYR A 120 -5.83 0.41 6.53
C TYR A 120 -7.00 -0.56 6.30
N GLU A 121 -7.43 -1.30 7.33
CA GLU A 121 -8.64 -2.13 7.24
C GLU A 121 -9.89 -1.27 7.00
N HIS A 122 -10.02 -0.16 7.74
CA HIS A 122 -11.11 0.78 7.56
C HIS A 122 -11.03 1.51 6.22
N LYS A 123 -9.82 1.89 5.77
CA LYS A 123 -9.59 2.44 4.42
C LYS A 123 -10.11 1.48 3.35
N THR A 124 -9.72 0.22 3.45
CA THR A 124 -10.12 -0.84 2.53
C THR A 124 -11.63 -1.03 2.51
N ALA A 125 -12.26 -1.15 3.68
CA ALA A 125 -13.71 -1.31 3.80
C ALA A 125 -14.47 -0.09 3.23
N LEU A 126 -13.99 1.13 3.52
CA LEU A 126 -14.57 2.37 3.00
C LEU A 126 -14.49 2.42 1.47
N PHE A 127 -13.33 2.10 0.87
CA PHE A 127 -13.20 2.05 -0.58
C PHE A 127 -14.09 0.98 -1.21
N GLY A 128 -14.21 -0.19 -0.59
CA GLY A 128 -15.16 -1.22 -1.03
C GLY A 128 -16.60 -0.67 -1.09
N ARG A 129 -17.01 0.06 -0.05
CA ARG A 129 -18.33 0.71 0.00
C ARG A 129 -18.50 1.78 -1.07
N LEU A 130 -17.50 2.66 -1.26
CA LEU A 130 -17.54 3.72 -2.26
C LEU A 130 -17.60 3.17 -3.69
N LEU A 131 -16.86 2.09 -3.96
CA LEU A 131 -16.85 1.38 -5.25
C LEU A 131 -18.06 0.45 -5.43
N LYS A 132 -18.91 0.30 -4.41
CA LYS A 132 -20.08 -0.59 -4.39
C LYS A 132 -19.72 -2.06 -4.67
N ILE A 133 -18.55 -2.51 -4.21
CA ILE A 133 -18.08 -3.89 -4.29
C ILE A 133 -18.12 -4.55 -2.90
N ASN A 134 -18.11 -5.88 -2.85
CA ASN A 134 -17.93 -6.60 -1.60
C ASN A 134 -16.43 -6.75 -1.29
N PRO A 135 -15.87 -6.09 -0.25
CA PRO A 135 -14.46 -6.24 0.08
C PRO A 135 -14.16 -7.50 0.90
N PHE A 136 -15.16 -8.29 1.29
CA PHE A 136 -15.00 -9.38 2.27
C PHE A 136 -15.03 -10.79 1.66
N ASP A 137 -15.14 -10.93 0.34
CA ASP A 137 -15.07 -12.21 -0.38
C ASP A 137 -13.82 -12.34 -1.27
N GLN A 138 -13.54 -13.54 -1.76
CA GLN A 138 -12.41 -13.83 -2.64
C GLN A 138 -12.71 -14.89 -3.72
N PRO A 139 -13.79 -14.74 -4.53
CA PRO A 139 -14.18 -15.77 -5.49
C PRO A 139 -13.13 -16.03 -6.59
N GLY A 140 -12.20 -15.10 -6.81
CA GLY A 140 -11.18 -15.17 -7.87
C GLY A 140 -10.19 -16.34 -7.73
N VAL A 141 -10.00 -16.91 -6.54
CA VAL A 141 -9.04 -18.00 -6.32
C VAL A 141 -9.61 -19.39 -6.61
N GLU A 142 -10.93 -19.52 -6.70
CA GLU A 142 -11.61 -20.83 -6.75
C GLU A 142 -11.39 -21.57 -8.07
N PHE A 143 -11.24 -20.84 -9.19
CA PHE A 143 -10.99 -21.46 -10.48
C PHE A 143 -9.64 -22.19 -10.53
N ALA A 144 -8.58 -21.56 -10.01
CA ALA A 144 -7.26 -22.16 -9.93
C ALA A 144 -7.24 -23.41 -9.04
N LYS A 145 -7.96 -23.39 -7.89
CA LYS A 145 -8.10 -24.56 -7.01
C LYS A 145 -8.75 -25.75 -7.74
N LYS A 146 -9.79 -25.50 -8.55
CA LYS A 146 -10.45 -26.55 -9.36
C LYS A 146 -9.50 -27.12 -10.42
N LEU A 147 -8.77 -26.26 -11.13
CA LEU A 147 -7.78 -26.69 -12.12
C LEU A 147 -6.68 -27.54 -11.49
N ALA A 148 -6.13 -27.12 -10.35
CA ALA A 148 -5.10 -27.85 -9.64
C ALA A 148 -5.56 -29.28 -9.29
N LYS A 149 -6.78 -29.41 -8.76
CA LYS A 149 -7.36 -30.73 -8.42
C LYS A 149 -7.54 -31.65 -9.64
N MET A 150 -7.87 -31.10 -10.80
CA MET A 150 -7.99 -31.88 -12.05
C MET A 150 -6.64 -32.31 -12.61
N LEU A 151 -5.57 -31.57 -12.34
CA LEU A 151 -4.22 -31.87 -12.83
C LEU A 151 -3.43 -32.79 -11.89
N GLU A 152 -3.85 -32.91 -10.63
CA GLU A 152 -3.26 -33.82 -9.63
C GLU A 152 -3.68 -35.28 -9.85
N THR A 153 -4.83 -35.51 -10.49
CA THR A 153 -5.39 -36.83 -10.84
C THR A 153 -5.03 -37.26 -12.26
#